data_AF-A0A4R1ZHC6-F1
#
_entry.id   AF-A0A4R1ZHC6-F1
#
_cell.length_a   1.000
_cell.length_b   1.000
_cell.length_c   1.000
_cell.angle_alpha   90.00
_cell.angle_beta   90.00
_cell.angle_gamma   90.00
#
_symmetry.space_group_name_H-M   'P 1'
#
loop_
_entity.id
_entity.type
_entity.pdbx_description
1 polymer ?
#
loop_
_entity_poly.entity_id
_entity_poly.type
_entity_poly.pdbx_seq_one_letter_code
_entity_poly.pdbx_strand_id
1 'polypeptide(L)'
;MRNITLLLLLILTMAMAGCGSYESQRETPIEMVAFAALSDEESKLIPVSPKDSIVKKVSVDDEIKSVIATNYNKKEVYSVTFNHTETNSSGNLIVFIALDQKTVVGKSKRMNGFGKMEKRGDSIE
;
A
#
# COMPACT_ATOMS: atom_id res chain seq x y z
N MET A 1 -59.37 19.85 12.64
CA MET A 1 -58.85 19.00 11.53
C MET A 1 -57.50 19.49 10.99
N ARG A 2 -57.32 20.80 10.68
CA ARG A 2 -56.06 21.38 10.16
C ARG A 2 -54.81 21.14 11.03
N ASN A 3 -54.97 21.06 12.34
CA ASN A 3 -53.87 20.95 13.31
C ASN A 3 -53.32 19.51 13.40
N ILE A 4 -54.16 18.51 13.12
CA ILE A 4 -53.79 17.08 13.16
C ILE A 4 -52.96 16.73 11.91
N THR A 5 -53.28 17.34 10.77
CA THR A 5 -52.54 17.17 9.52
C THR A 5 -51.10 17.68 9.64
N LEU A 6 -50.88 18.78 10.36
CA LEU A 6 -49.53 19.33 10.60
C LEU A 6 -48.68 18.43 11.51
N LEU A 7 -49.30 17.82 12.52
CA LEU A 7 -48.64 16.85 13.42
C LEU A 7 -48.23 15.57 12.69
N LEU A 8 -49.10 15.05 11.81
CA LEU A 8 -48.78 13.88 10.97
C LEU A 8 -47.64 14.17 9.97
N LEU A 9 -47.60 15.38 9.41
CA LEU A 9 -46.53 15.78 8.48
C LEU A 9 -45.17 15.89 9.18
N LEU A 10 -45.14 16.37 10.43
CA LEU A 10 -43.92 16.49 11.23
C LEU A 10 -43.34 15.12 11.62
N ILE A 11 -44.19 14.14 11.92
CA ILE A 11 -43.75 12.77 12.25
C ILE A 11 -43.20 12.05 11.01
N LEU A 12 -43.78 12.32 9.83
CA LEU A 12 -43.36 11.70 8.57
C LEU A 12 -41.95 12.14 8.13
N THR A 13 -41.56 13.40 8.40
CA THR A 13 -40.22 13.90 8.03
C THR A 13 -39.12 13.37 8.95
N MET A 14 -39.42 13.09 10.22
CA MET A 14 -38.46 12.47 11.15
C MET A 14 -38.16 11.01 10.79
N ALA A 15 -39.11 10.29 10.19
CA ALA A 15 -38.93 8.89 9.77
C ALA A 15 -37.96 8.73 8.58
N MET A 16 -37.66 9.79 7.84
CA MET A 16 -36.71 9.76 6.71
C MET A 16 -35.27 10.15 7.11
N ALA A 17 -35.04 10.61 8.35
CA ALA A 17 -33.72 11.03 8.83
C ALA A 17 -32.90 9.90 9.49
N GLY A 18 -33.13 8.65 9.08
CA GLY A 18 -32.59 7.48 9.77
C GLY A 18 -32.22 6.34 8.84
N CYS A 19 -31.24 6.54 7.96
CA CYS A 19 -30.37 5.50 7.42
C CYS A 19 -29.09 6.16 6.89
N GLY A 20 -28.39 6.87 7.78
CA GLY A 20 -26.98 7.13 7.54
C GLY A 20 -26.26 5.81 7.74
N SER A 21 -25.94 5.13 6.64
CA SER A 21 -25.03 3.99 6.65
C SER A 21 -23.77 4.44 7.38
N TYR A 22 -23.64 4.08 8.66
CA TYR A 22 -22.36 4.06 9.35
C TYR A 22 -21.58 2.90 8.75
N GLU A 23 -21.17 3.09 7.50
CA GLU A 23 -20.08 2.35 6.91
C GLU A 23 -18.86 2.86 7.68
N SER A 24 -18.61 2.22 8.82
CA SER A 24 -17.32 2.25 9.47
C SER A 24 -16.33 1.91 8.36
N GLN A 25 -15.71 2.93 7.77
CA GLN A 25 -14.65 2.79 6.78
C GLN A 25 -13.55 2.01 7.50
N ARG A 26 -13.62 0.67 7.43
CA ARG A 26 -12.53 -0.18 7.85
C ARG A 26 -11.49 0.07 6.78
N GLU A 27 -10.60 1.02 7.06
CA GLU A 27 -9.52 1.36 6.15
C GLU A 27 -8.82 0.06 5.76
N THR A 28 -8.78 -0.22 4.46
CA THR A 28 -8.12 -1.41 3.94
C THR A 28 -6.66 -1.37 4.41
N PRO A 29 -6.17 -2.41 5.10
CA PRO A 29 -4.77 -2.46 5.51
C PRO A 29 -3.86 -2.26 4.30
N ILE A 30 -2.79 -1.47 4.48
CA ILE A 30 -1.88 -1.11 3.40
C ILE A 30 -1.23 -2.33 2.73
N GLU A 31 -1.05 -3.42 3.49
CA GLU A 31 -0.56 -4.71 3.00
C GLU A 31 -1.52 -5.33 1.99
N MET A 32 -2.83 -5.18 2.20
CA MET A 32 -3.85 -5.67 1.27
C MET A 32 -3.93 -4.81 0.01
N VAL A 33 -3.71 -3.50 0.13
CA VAL A 33 -3.56 -2.62 -1.04
C VAL A 33 -2.35 -3.02 -1.88
N ALA A 34 -1.21 -3.30 -1.22
CA ALA A 34 -0.02 -3.79 -1.90
C ALA A 34 -0.26 -5.14 -2.58
N PHE A 35 -0.92 -6.08 -1.90
CA PHE A 35 -1.18 -7.42 -2.40
C PHE A 35 -2.12 -7.40 -3.61
N ALA A 36 -3.16 -6.57 -3.58
CA ALA A 36 -4.09 -6.40 -4.69
C ALA A 36 -3.44 -5.84 -5.97
N ALA A 37 -2.23 -5.26 -5.86
CA ALA A 37 -1.47 -4.71 -6.99
C ALA A 37 -0.53 -5.73 -7.65
N LEU A 38 -0.44 -6.93 -7.09
CA LEU A 38 0.39 -8.00 -7.62
C LEU A 38 -0.31 -8.70 -8.77
N SER A 39 0.49 -9.17 -9.73
CA SER A 39 0.00 -10.16 -10.70
C SER A 39 -0.26 -11.51 -10.02
N ASP A 40 -1.03 -12.38 -10.66
CA ASP A 40 -1.29 -13.73 -10.14
C ASP A 40 0.01 -14.50 -9.90
N GLU A 41 0.99 -14.36 -10.81
CA GLU A 41 2.29 -15.01 -10.68
C GLU A 41 3.12 -14.43 -9.51
N GLU A 42 3.07 -13.12 -9.27
CA GLU A 42 3.73 -12.51 -8.10
C GLU A 42 3.06 -12.92 -6.78
N SER A 43 1.72 -12.97 -6.76
CA SER A 43 0.94 -13.34 -5.58
C SER A 43 1.20 -14.77 -5.15
N LYS A 44 1.39 -15.69 -6.10
CA LYS A 44 1.75 -17.10 -5.84
C LYS A 44 3.11 -17.26 -5.16
N LEU A 45 3.99 -16.25 -5.23
CA LEU A 45 5.29 -16.28 -4.56
C LEU A 45 5.20 -15.97 -3.07
N ILE A 46 4.04 -15.59 -2.55
CA ILE A 46 3.87 -15.21 -1.14
C ILE A 46 3.31 -16.42 -0.38
N PRO A 47 4.15 -17.17 0.36
CA PRO A 47 3.72 -18.41 1.04
C PRO A 47 2.99 -18.16 2.37
N VAL A 48 3.05 -16.92 2.88
CA VAL A 48 2.50 -16.52 4.18
C VAL A 48 1.41 -15.45 4.02
N SER A 49 0.81 -14.99 5.13
CA SER A 49 -0.21 -13.96 5.02
C SER A 49 0.41 -12.66 4.51
N PRO A 50 -0.23 -11.94 3.56
CA PRO A 50 0.17 -10.59 3.18
C PRO A 50 0.26 -9.64 4.37
N LYS A 51 -0.53 -9.87 5.42
CA LYS A 51 -0.52 -9.07 6.65
C LYS A 51 0.75 -9.23 7.49
N ASP A 52 1.51 -10.28 7.26
CA ASP A 52 2.79 -10.49 7.95
C ASP A 52 3.91 -9.62 7.35
N SER A 53 3.63 -8.89 6.26
CA SER A 53 4.59 -8.03 5.57
C SER A 53 5.21 -6.96 6.44
N ILE A 54 6.42 -6.55 6.08
CA ILE A 54 7.09 -5.42 6.73
C ILE A 54 6.69 -4.14 6.02
N VAL A 55 6.02 -3.24 6.75
CA VAL A 55 5.66 -1.91 6.26
C VAL A 55 6.61 -0.86 6.83
N LYS A 56 7.21 -0.04 5.95
CA LYS A 56 8.08 1.08 6.35
C LYS A 56 7.81 2.31 5.51
N LYS A 57 7.75 3.47 6.16
CA LYS A 57 7.83 4.77 5.46
C LYS A 57 9.30 5.05 5.13
N VAL A 58 9.60 5.31 3.86
CA VAL A 58 10.96 5.51 3.36
C VAL A 58 11.04 6.76 2.48
N SER A 59 12.19 7.41 2.45
CA SER A 59 12.45 8.51 1.50
C SER A 59 12.66 7.95 0.09
N VAL A 60 12.20 8.68 -0.92
CA VAL A 60 12.43 8.36 -2.33
C VAL A 60 13.86 8.74 -2.70
N ASP A 61 14.72 7.75 -2.81
CA ASP A 61 16.08 7.86 -3.35
C ASP A 61 16.11 7.50 -4.85
N ASP A 62 17.29 7.51 -5.47
CA ASP A 62 17.45 7.23 -6.90
C ASP A 62 17.07 5.79 -7.28
N GLU A 63 17.25 4.82 -6.37
CA GLU A 63 16.84 3.42 -6.59
C GLU A 63 15.31 3.33 -6.65
N ILE A 64 14.62 3.88 -5.64
CA ILE A 64 13.16 3.89 -5.60
C ILE A 64 12.59 4.71 -6.75
N LYS A 65 13.21 5.85 -7.09
CA LYS A 65 12.80 6.71 -8.20
C LYS A 65 12.82 5.99 -9.55
N SER A 66 13.70 4.99 -9.72
CA SER A 66 13.79 4.19 -10.95
C SER A 66 12.61 3.22 -11.16
N VAL A 67 11.89 2.88 -10.09
CA VAL A 67 10.82 1.87 -10.09
C VAL A 67 9.43 2.41 -9.75
N ILE A 68 9.32 3.68 -9.34
CA ILE A 68 8.04 4.35 -9.10
C ILE A 68 7.62 5.22 -10.30
N ALA A 69 6.34 5.55 -10.35
CA ALA A 69 5.74 6.35 -11.40
C ALA A 69 6.41 7.73 -11.54
N THR A 70 6.78 8.10 -12.77
CA THR A 70 7.52 9.34 -13.08
C THR A 70 6.81 10.62 -12.63
N ASN A 71 5.48 10.59 -12.52
CA ASN A 71 4.67 11.72 -12.05
C ASN A 71 4.55 11.80 -10.52
N TYR A 72 5.12 10.85 -9.76
CA TYR A 72 5.14 10.91 -8.32
C TYR A 72 6.17 11.93 -7.83
N ASN A 73 5.69 13.03 -7.25
CA ASN A 73 6.52 14.19 -6.88
C ASN A 73 6.79 14.34 -5.38
N LYS A 74 6.36 13.37 -4.56
CA LYS A 74 6.58 13.39 -3.11
C LYS A 74 7.93 12.75 -2.78
N LYS A 75 8.49 13.15 -1.64
CA LYS A 75 9.81 12.72 -1.17
C LYS A 75 9.78 11.43 -0.36
N GLU A 76 8.61 10.89 -0.06
CA GLU A 76 8.44 9.72 0.79
C GLU A 76 7.35 8.82 0.25
N VAL A 77 7.48 7.52 0.49
CA VAL A 77 6.50 6.48 0.16
C VAL A 77 6.42 5.48 1.31
N TYR A 78 5.33 4.73 1.38
CA TYR A 78 5.31 3.48 2.11
C TYR A 78 5.89 2.37 1.24
N SER A 79 6.74 1.54 1.84
CA SER A 79 7.25 0.31 1.26
C SER A 79 6.62 -0.87 2.00
N VAL A 80 6.05 -1.81 1.25
CA VAL A 80 5.52 -3.07 1.76
C VAL A 80 6.39 -4.18 1.22
N THR A 81 7.13 -4.85 2.10
CA THR A 81 8.00 -5.98 1.76
C THR A 81 7.33 -7.27 2.16
N PHE A 82 7.01 -8.13 1.18
CA PHE A 82 6.39 -9.42 1.44
C PHE A 82 7.44 -10.44 1.91
N ASN A 83 7.20 -11.03 3.08
CA ASN A 83 8.13 -11.99 3.67
C ASN A 83 8.19 -13.29 2.86
N HIS A 84 9.35 -13.96 2.93
CA HIS A 84 9.59 -15.28 2.31
C HIS A 84 9.36 -15.30 0.79
N THR A 85 9.46 -14.15 0.13
CA THR A 85 9.42 -14.04 -1.34
C THR A 85 10.82 -14.08 -1.96
N GLU A 86 11.86 -13.99 -1.13
CA GLU A 86 13.23 -14.19 -1.55
C GLU A 86 13.49 -15.61 -2.05
N THR A 87 14.08 -15.69 -3.22
CA THR A 87 14.61 -16.88 -3.86
C THR A 87 16.08 -16.65 -4.18
N ASN A 88 16.82 -17.73 -4.47
CA ASN A 88 18.24 -17.63 -4.83
C ASN A 88 18.54 -16.70 -6.02
N SER A 89 17.55 -16.42 -6.87
CA SER A 89 17.66 -15.61 -8.10
C SER A 89 16.83 -14.33 -8.08
N SER A 90 16.01 -14.09 -7.06
CA SER A 90 15.15 -12.91 -6.95
C SER A 90 14.95 -12.63 -5.47
N GLY A 91 15.46 -11.52 -4.94
CA GLY A 91 15.18 -11.22 -3.52
C GLY A 91 13.78 -10.65 -3.35
N ASN A 92 13.51 -10.02 -2.20
CA ASN A 92 12.13 -9.79 -1.76
C ASN A 92 11.31 -8.91 -2.72
N LEU A 93 10.03 -9.25 -2.83
CA LEU A 93 8.99 -8.50 -3.53
C LEU A 93 8.59 -7.28 -2.69
N ILE A 94 8.76 -6.09 -3.26
CA ILE A 94 8.49 -4.82 -2.60
C ILE A 94 7.49 -4.04 -3.43
N VAL A 95 6.44 -3.52 -2.78
CA VAL A 95 5.46 -2.61 -3.39
C VAL A 95 5.54 -1.25 -2.71
N PHE A 96 5.56 -0.19 -3.52
CA PHE A 96 5.59 1.18 -3.05
C PHE A 96 4.20 1.80 -3.16
N ILE A 97 3.74 2.40 -2.06
CA ILE A 97 2.41 3.02 -1.93
C ILE A 97 2.60 4.49 -1.54
N ALA A 98 1.80 5.37 -2.12
CA ALA A 98 1.79 6.79 -1.80
C ALA A 98 1.38 7.03 -0.34
N LEU A 99 1.60 8.25 0.13
CA LEU A 99 1.29 8.66 1.50
C LEU A 99 -0.21 8.59 1.86
N ASP A 100 -1.09 8.48 0.86
CA ASP A 100 -2.52 8.23 1.05
C ASP A 100 -2.87 6.77 1.43
N GLN A 101 -1.87 5.89 1.46
CA GLN A 101 -1.96 4.45 1.77
C GLN A 101 -2.88 3.65 0.83
N LYS A 102 -3.29 4.24 -0.29
CA LYS A 102 -4.27 3.68 -1.23
C LYS A 102 -3.73 3.60 -2.65
N THR A 103 -2.86 4.53 -3.02
CA THR A 103 -2.33 4.62 -4.39
C THR A 103 -1.01 3.87 -4.51
N VAL A 104 -0.96 2.83 -5.33
CA VAL A 104 0.28 2.12 -5.65
C VAL A 104 1.07 2.93 -6.65
N VAL A 105 2.34 3.19 -6.34
CA VAL A 105 3.21 4.06 -7.15
C VAL A 105 4.37 3.29 -7.80
N GLY A 106 4.66 2.05 -7.39
CA GLY A 106 5.70 1.25 -8.02
C GLY A 106 5.86 -0.13 -7.40
N LYS A 107 6.67 -0.98 -8.06
CA LYS A 107 7.01 -2.34 -7.60
C LYS A 107 8.48 -2.63 -7.89
N SER A 108 9.13 -3.39 -7.03
CA SER A 108 10.51 -3.86 -7.22
C SER A 108 10.70 -5.28 -6.71
N LYS A 109 11.68 -5.98 -7.28
CA LYS A 109 12.21 -7.26 -6.78
C LYS A 109 13.65 -7.00 -6.39
N ARG A 110 13.91 -6.77 -5.11
CA ARG A 110 15.26 -6.42 -4.64
C ARG A 110 16.11 -7.68 -4.62
N MET A 111 17.00 -7.89 -5.59
CA MET A 111 17.98 -9.00 -5.55
C MET A 111 18.95 -8.80 -4.38
N ASN A 112 19.04 -9.77 -3.46
CA ASN A 112 20.13 -9.82 -2.49
C ASN A 112 21.42 -10.21 -3.23
N GLY A 113 22.15 -9.20 -3.74
CA GLY A 113 23.40 -9.44 -4.48
C GLY A 113 24.14 -8.21 -5.00
N PHE A 114 23.52 -7.04 -5.09
CA PHE A 114 24.17 -5.81 -5.61
C PHE A 114 24.74 -4.88 -4.55
N GLY A 115 24.93 -5.38 -3.33
CA GLY A 115 25.39 -4.61 -2.17
C GLY A 115 26.74 -5.05 -1.60
N LYS A 116 27.71 -5.41 -2.45
CA LYS A 116 29.13 -5.49 -2.06
C LYS A 116 30.04 -5.46 -3.31
N MET A 117 30.12 -4.33 -3.99
CA MET A 117 31.39 -3.98 -4.63
C MET A 117 32.30 -3.43 -3.55
N GLU A 118 32.95 -4.37 -2.86
CA GLU A 118 34.16 -4.11 -2.08
C GLU A 118 35.12 -3.38 -3.01
N LYS A 119 35.38 -2.10 -2.72
CA LYS A 119 36.48 -1.38 -3.36
C LYS A 119 37.75 -2.17 -3.05
N ARG A 120 38.21 -3.00 -4.00
CA ARG A 120 39.63 -3.35 -4.08
C ARG A 120 40.35 -2.05 -4.41
N GLY A 121 40.66 -1.31 -3.35
CA GLY A 121 41.68 -0.29 -3.38
C GLY A 121 42.98 -0.99 -3.73
N ASP A 122 43.44 -0.72 -4.93
CA ASP A 122 44.82 -0.85 -5.32
C ASP A 122 45.64 0.02 -4.35
N SER A 123 46.63 -0.58 -3.68
CA SER A 123 47.66 0.13 -2.94
C SER A 123 48.90 -0.73 -2.92
N ILE A 124 49.70 -0.49 -3.96
CA ILE A 124 51.16 -0.39 -3.99
C ILE A 124 51.81 -0.45 -2.60
N GLU A 125 52.61 -1.48 -2.38
CA GLU A 125 54.03 -1.36 -2.00
C GLU A 125 54.83 -2.53 -2.59
#